data_AF-A0A5J5L220-F1
#
_entry.id   AF-A0A5J5L220-F1
#
_cell.length_a   1.000
_cell.length_b   1.000
_cell.length_c   1.000
_cell.angle_alpha   90.00
_cell.angle_beta   90.00
_cell.angle_gamma   90.00
#
_symmetry.space_group_name_H-M   'P 1'
#
loop_
_entity.id
_entity.type
_entity.pdbx_description
1 polymer ?
#
loop_
_entity_poly.entity_id
_entity_poly.type
_entity_poly.pdbx_seq_one_letter_code
_entity_poly.pdbx_strand_id
1 'polypeptide(L)'
;MATIRVKDWTKKELRRIRDAESHSSYDSVIKSLLKDRKIAKYANDDGGTAMGESGQSQAADIDKAFDDLTVLAELTGSHDGVLFLWCPNCGNELVHLTAEQPLGLSVFEMECQRCLTRLDSQAIVAIELRYPIEQKMIEGQLQTDLKSCVMDYWDRTLEAAANNTLETEAPTDRLVWQFDQYHKQFTWDWPTDVPTVSFVPGVTYRNTATDERIEVVEAVTENRNAMDSYKIRRCTADGDVVPDQLDSSTVVDWIVNRKLVVTEQSVGTTTPAT
;
A
#
# COMPACT_ATOMS: atom_id res chain seq x y z
N MET A 1 5.07 29.09 24.02
CA MET A 1 5.96 28.00 23.58
C MET A 1 5.52 27.61 22.18
N ALA A 2 6.45 27.52 21.24
CA ALA A 2 6.14 27.38 19.82
C ALA A 2 5.49 26.00 19.55
N THR A 3 4.24 26.03 19.13
CA THR A 3 3.46 24.90 18.60
C THR A 3 3.97 24.54 17.20
N ILE A 4 5.18 23.99 17.12
CA ILE A 4 5.77 23.53 15.85
C ILE A 4 5.20 22.14 15.56
N ARG A 5 4.46 22.00 14.46
CA ARG A 5 3.78 20.75 14.05
C ARG A 5 4.81 19.83 13.40
N VAL A 6 4.73 18.51 13.64
CA VAL A 6 5.59 17.48 13.01
C VAL A 6 5.74 17.60 11.49
N LYS A 7 4.77 18.27 10.84
CA LYS A 7 4.78 18.61 9.42
C LYS A 7 5.93 19.50 8.94
N ASP A 8 6.56 20.28 9.83
CA ASP A 8 7.54 21.32 9.46
C ASP A 8 9.00 20.94 9.78
N TRP A 9 9.26 19.70 10.19
CA TRP A 9 10.55 19.34 10.78
C TRP A 9 11.54 18.84 9.72
N THR A 10 12.64 19.57 9.61
CA THR A 10 13.81 19.16 8.83
C THR A 10 14.72 18.23 9.64
N LYS A 11 15.58 17.45 8.97
CA LYS A 11 16.60 16.62 9.63
C LYS A 11 17.47 17.42 10.62
N LYS A 12 17.74 18.69 10.31
CA LYS A 12 18.54 19.59 11.13
C LYS A 12 17.87 19.93 12.45
N GLU A 13 16.55 20.14 12.45
CA GLU A 13 15.78 20.46 13.65
C GLU A 13 15.66 19.23 14.56
N LEU A 14 15.37 18.06 13.99
CA LEU A 14 15.34 16.80 14.75
C LEU A 14 16.70 16.50 15.41
N ARG A 15 17.80 16.78 14.70
CA ARG A 15 19.16 16.61 15.26
C ARG A 15 19.41 17.58 16.40
N ARG A 16 18.99 18.84 16.25
CA ARG A 16 19.11 19.85 17.30
C ARG A 16 18.38 19.44 18.57
N ILE A 17 17.17 18.89 18.45
CA ILE A 17 16.42 18.40 19.62
C ILE A 17 17.07 17.16 20.21
N ARG A 18 17.46 16.19 19.37
CA ARG A 18 18.17 15.00 19.83
C ARG A 18 19.38 15.35 20.69
N ASP A 19 20.20 16.28 20.20
CA ASP A 19 21.44 16.67 20.86
C ASP A 19 21.16 17.55 22.11
N ALA A 20 20.13 18.38 22.09
CA ALA A 20 19.74 19.22 23.24
C ALA A 20 19.09 18.42 24.38
N GLU A 21 18.26 17.44 24.05
CA GLU A 21 17.49 16.63 25.00
C GLU A 21 18.14 15.25 25.25
N SER A 22 19.34 15.01 24.69
CA SER A 22 20.12 13.79 24.85
C SER A 22 19.38 12.50 24.48
N HIS A 23 18.54 12.56 23.45
CA HIS A 23 17.85 11.38 22.93
C HIS A 23 18.84 10.43 22.23
N SER A 24 18.64 9.12 22.41
CA SER A 24 19.47 8.09 21.79
C SER A 24 19.21 7.91 20.29
N SER A 25 18.05 8.35 19.79
CA SER A 25 17.63 8.19 18.40
C SER A 25 16.63 9.28 17.99
N TYR A 26 16.45 9.48 16.68
CA TYR A 26 15.39 10.35 16.16
C TYR A 26 13.98 9.84 16.52
N ASP A 27 13.80 8.53 16.63
CA ASP A 27 12.57 7.91 17.15
C ASP A 27 12.25 8.37 18.57
N SER A 28 13.25 8.39 19.45
CA SER A 28 13.06 8.84 20.82
C SER A 28 12.68 10.33 20.88
N VAL A 29 13.28 11.16 20.02
CA VAL A 29 12.87 12.56 19.84
C VAL A 29 11.41 12.65 19.40
N ILE A 30 11.04 11.94 18.33
CA ILE A 30 9.68 11.99 17.77
C ILE A 30 8.66 11.51 18.81
N LYS A 31 8.93 10.41 19.53
CA LYS A 31 8.09 9.91 20.63
C LYS A 31 7.97 10.89 21.80
N SER A 32 9.01 11.63 22.11
CA SER A 32 8.99 12.67 23.15
C SER A 32 8.09 13.84 22.75
N LEU A 33 8.32 14.39 21.55
CA LEU A 33 7.55 15.49 20.98
C LEU A 33 6.05 15.12 20.82
N LEU A 34 5.78 13.89 20.40
CA LEU A 34 4.46 13.27 20.35
C LEU A 34 3.73 13.33 21.69
N LYS A 35 4.43 12.93 22.76
CA LYS A 35 3.89 12.86 24.11
C LYS A 35 3.58 14.26 24.64
N ASP A 36 4.48 15.21 24.42
CA ASP A 36 4.31 16.60 24.83
C ASP A 36 3.12 17.26 24.12
N ARG A 37 2.90 16.94 22.84
CA ARG A 37 1.72 17.38 22.10
C ARG A 37 0.42 16.77 22.61
N LYS A 38 0.41 15.47 22.94
CA LYS A 38 -0.77 14.82 23.55
C LYS A 38 -1.16 15.53 24.85
N ILE A 39 -0.17 15.87 25.68
CA ILE A 39 -0.37 16.64 26.91
C ILE A 39 -0.88 18.05 26.61
N ALA A 40 -0.30 18.75 25.63
CA ALA A 40 -0.74 20.09 25.22
C ALA A 40 -2.15 20.11 24.62
N LYS A 41 -2.56 19.06 23.90
CA LYS A 41 -3.91 18.94 23.32
C LYS A 41 -4.98 18.71 24.40
N TYR A 42 -4.66 17.93 25.45
CA TYR A 42 -5.54 17.81 26.62
C TYR A 42 -5.56 19.08 27.49
N ALA A 43 -4.52 19.91 27.42
CA ALA A 43 -4.50 21.22 28.08
C ALA A 43 -5.20 22.33 27.29
N ASN A 44 -5.39 22.15 25.97
CA ASN A 44 -5.95 23.14 25.04
C ASN A 44 -7.37 22.79 24.55
N ASP A 45 -8.12 21.92 25.24
CA ASP A 45 -9.54 21.68 24.95
C ASP A 45 -10.46 22.85 25.42
N ASP A 46 -9.88 24.05 25.51
CA ASP A 46 -10.54 25.33 25.72
C ASP A 46 -9.86 26.36 24.77
N GLY A 47 -10.49 26.62 23.62
CA GLY A 47 -10.14 27.75 22.73
C GLY A 47 -9.42 27.38 21.44
N GLY A 48 -10.17 27.41 20.32
CA GLY A 48 -9.62 27.26 18.98
C GLY A 48 -8.84 28.47 18.47
N THR A 49 -8.10 28.29 17.36
CA THR A 49 -8.09 29.11 16.13
C THR A 49 -7.04 28.55 15.17
N ALA A 50 -7.44 28.37 13.91
CA ALA A 50 -6.59 27.96 12.79
C ALA A 50 -5.86 29.16 12.18
N MET A 51 -4.60 28.96 11.77
CA MET A 51 -3.94 29.79 10.77
C MET A 51 -3.05 28.85 9.94
N GLY A 52 -3.25 28.88 8.62
CA GLY A 52 -2.46 28.15 7.64
C GLY A 52 -1.41 29.06 7.01
N GLU A 53 -0.41 28.45 6.37
CA GLU A 53 0.19 28.98 5.15
C GLU A 53 1.05 27.89 4.48
N SER A 54 1.21 28.06 3.17
CA SER A 54 1.62 27.07 2.17
C SER A 54 3.13 27.08 1.89
N GLY A 55 3.66 25.94 1.46
CA GLY A 55 5.00 25.84 0.87
C GLY A 55 5.10 24.66 -0.08
N GLN A 56 5.07 24.94 -1.40
CA GLN A 56 5.31 23.98 -2.48
C GLN A 56 6.79 23.59 -2.56
N SER A 57 7.09 22.34 -2.91
CA SER A 57 8.38 21.96 -3.50
C SER A 57 8.18 20.92 -4.61
N GLN A 58 8.62 21.28 -5.80
CA GLN A 58 8.61 20.49 -7.03
C GLN A 58 9.54 19.27 -6.93
N ALA A 59 8.99 18.08 -7.08
CA ALA A 59 9.65 16.89 -7.59
C ALA A 59 8.78 16.36 -8.75
N ALA A 60 9.38 15.71 -9.75
CA ALA A 60 8.74 15.35 -11.02
C ALA A 60 7.34 14.72 -10.81
N ASP A 61 6.38 15.30 -11.53
CA ASP A 61 4.93 15.08 -11.44
C ASP A 61 4.59 13.64 -11.86
N ILE A 62 4.74 12.71 -10.91
CA ILE A 62 4.04 11.42 -10.94
C ILE A 62 2.74 11.70 -10.22
N ASP A 63 1.61 11.49 -10.89
CA ASP A 63 0.26 11.67 -10.33
C ASP A 63 0.02 10.65 -9.20
N LYS A 64 0.64 10.88 -8.04
CA LYS A 64 0.52 10.06 -6.84
C LYS A 64 -0.48 10.73 -5.90
N ALA A 65 -1.41 9.95 -5.37
CA ALA A 65 -2.35 10.45 -4.37
C ALA A 65 -1.65 10.88 -3.06
N PHE A 66 -0.43 10.43 -2.80
CA PHE A 66 0.34 10.72 -1.58
C PHE A 66 1.82 10.97 -1.87
N ASP A 67 2.25 12.24 -1.86
CA ASP A 67 3.67 12.58 -2.10
C ASP A 67 4.60 12.14 -0.96
N ASP A 68 4.09 12.12 0.29
CA ASP A 68 4.89 11.84 1.48
C ASP A 68 4.86 10.35 1.91
N LEU A 69 4.09 9.51 1.19
CA LEU A 69 4.07 8.04 1.33
C LEU A 69 4.56 7.43 0.04
N THR A 70 5.56 6.58 0.12
CA THR A 70 6.14 5.95 -1.07
C THR A 70 6.40 4.48 -0.79
N VAL A 71 5.96 3.60 -1.69
CA VAL A 71 6.36 2.19 -1.63
C VAL A 71 7.87 2.11 -1.82
N LEU A 72 8.55 1.29 -1.02
CA LEU A 72 10.02 1.24 -0.94
C LEU A 72 10.68 0.98 -2.32
N ALA A 73 10.02 0.23 -3.20
CA ALA A 73 10.47 -0.03 -4.56
C ALA A 73 10.54 1.23 -5.47
N GLU A 74 9.77 2.27 -5.17
CA GLU A 74 9.77 3.54 -5.93
C GLU A 74 10.76 4.57 -5.35
N LEU A 75 11.41 4.25 -4.24
CA LEU A 75 12.23 5.20 -3.51
C LEU A 75 13.59 5.39 -4.19
N THR A 76 13.73 6.48 -4.95
CA THR A 76 14.99 6.88 -5.60
C THR A 76 15.81 7.88 -4.77
N GLY A 77 15.18 8.52 -3.80
CA GLY A 77 15.76 9.48 -2.86
C GLY A 77 14.78 9.75 -1.73
N SER A 78 15.21 10.51 -0.71
CA SER A 78 14.33 10.96 0.37
C SER A 78 14.57 12.42 0.70
N HIS A 79 13.51 13.21 0.92
CA HIS A 79 13.63 14.66 1.04
C HIS A 79 14.61 15.10 2.16
N ASP A 80 14.62 14.38 3.28
CA ASP A 80 15.44 14.72 4.46
C ASP A 80 16.36 13.58 4.93
N GLY A 81 16.50 12.50 4.15
CA GLY A 81 17.37 11.38 4.50
C GLY A 81 16.95 10.65 5.79
N VAL A 82 15.69 10.80 6.22
CA VAL A 82 15.07 10.12 7.36
C VAL A 82 13.76 9.54 6.88
N LEU A 83 13.61 8.23 7.04
CA LEU A 83 12.47 7.47 6.54
C LEU A 83 12.02 6.46 7.60
N PHE A 84 10.71 6.22 7.63
CA PHE A 84 10.09 5.24 8.51
C PHE A 84 9.48 4.16 7.61
N LEU A 85 9.88 2.91 7.78
CA LEU A 85 9.26 1.80 7.05
C LEU A 85 8.10 1.24 7.86
N TRP A 86 6.96 1.03 7.21
CA TRP A 86 5.72 0.59 7.85
C TRP A 86 5.13 -0.62 7.15
N CYS A 87 4.53 -1.50 7.94
CA CYS A 87 3.73 -2.60 7.45
C CYS A 87 2.34 -2.10 7.09
N PRO A 88 1.94 -2.15 5.80
CA PRO A 88 0.60 -1.71 5.40
C PRO A 88 -0.49 -2.65 5.94
N ASN A 89 -0.16 -3.92 6.21
CA ASN A 89 -1.14 -4.90 6.66
C ASN A 89 -1.65 -4.66 8.08
N CYS A 90 -0.79 -4.23 9.01
CA CYS A 90 -1.18 -4.03 10.41
C CYS A 90 -0.87 -2.64 10.97
N GLY A 91 -0.37 -1.73 10.14
CA GLY A 91 0.01 -0.39 10.55
C GLY A 91 1.12 -0.37 11.61
N ASN A 92 1.99 -1.37 11.63
CA ASN A 92 3.12 -1.42 12.55
C ASN A 92 4.37 -0.83 11.91
N GLU A 93 5.05 0.03 12.65
CA GLU A 93 6.38 0.51 12.28
C GLU A 93 7.38 -0.65 12.29
N LEU A 94 8.17 -0.76 11.22
CA LEU A 94 9.13 -1.84 11.01
C LEU A 94 10.54 -1.40 11.38
N VAL A 95 10.99 -0.28 10.83
CA VAL A 95 12.35 0.23 11.03
C VAL A 95 12.43 1.73 10.72
N HIS A 96 13.39 2.39 11.37
CA HIS A 96 13.82 3.74 11.03
C HIS A 96 15.13 3.71 10.27
N LEU A 97 15.16 4.41 9.15
CA LEU A 97 16.34 4.51 8.32
C LEU A 97 16.78 5.97 8.24
N THR A 98 18.07 6.19 8.49
CA THR A 98 18.74 7.42 8.09
C THR A 98 19.63 7.08 6.91
N ALA A 99 19.32 7.65 5.76
CA ALA A 99 20.03 7.39 4.52
C ALA A 99 20.79 8.64 4.06
N GLU A 100 21.92 8.42 3.42
CA GLU A 100 22.61 9.41 2.59
C GLU A 100 22.25 9.11 1.13
N GLN A 101 21.91 10.15 0.36
CA GLN A 101 21.47 9.99 -1.03
C GLN A 101 22.67 9.69 -1.96
N PRO A 102 22.47 8.89 -3.03
CA PRO A 102 21.24 8.21 -3.44
C PRO A 102 21.03 6.86 -2.73
N LEU A 103 19.77 6.47 -2.54
CA LEU A 103 19.39 5.15 -2.03
C LEU A 103 19.27 4.17 -3.19
N GLY A 104 20.14 3.16 -3.24
CA GLY A 104 20.03 2.03 -4.15
C GLY A 104 19.76 0.75 -3.36
N LEU A 105 18.53 0.22 -3.45
CA LEU A 105 18.16 -1.05 -2.82
C LEU A 105 17.79 -2.04 -3.94
N SER A 106 18.62 -3.06 -4.17
CA SER A 106 18.34 -4.10 -5.16
C SER A 106 17.36 -5.15 -4.64
N VAL A 107 17.51 -5.56 -3.38
CA VAL A 107 16.61 -6.49 -2.69
C VAL A 107 16.46 -6.02 -1.25
N PHE A 108 15.21 -5.92 -0.79
CA PHE A 108 14.89 -5.66 0.60
C PHE A 108 13.74 -6.57 1.00
N GLU A 109 13.99 -7.48 1.93
CA GLU A 109 13.01 -8.44 2.44
C GLU A 109 13.00 -8.38 3.96
N MET A 110 11.82 -8.37 4.56
CA MET A 110 11.63 -8.44 6.01
C MET A 110 10.29 -9.06 6.37
N GLU A 111 10.19 -9.57 7.60
CA GLU A 111 8.94 -10.05 8.15
C GLU A 111 8.45 -9.11 9.25
N CYS A 112 7.17 -8.70 9.18
CA CYS A 112 6.56 -7.88 10.20
C CYS A 112 6.45 -8.67 11.51
N GLN A 113 7.12 -8.22 12.56
CA GLN A 113 7.15 -8.91 13.85
C GLN A 113 5.78 -8.94 14.57
N ARG A 114 4.81 -8.14 14.12
CA ARG A 114 3.47 -8.08 14.72
C ARG A 114 2.45 -9.00 14.04
N CYS A 115 2.39 -8.98 12.71
CA CYS A 115 1.42 -9.76 11.95
C CYS A 115 2.05 -10.95 11.19
N LEU A 116 3.37 -11.12 11.30
CA LEU A 116 4.17 -12.16 10.63
C LEU A 116 4.05 -12.16 9.10
N THR A 117 3.54 -11.07 8.52
CA THR A 117 3.52 -10.94 7.07
C THR A 117 4.93 -10.74 6.55
N ARG A 118 5.29 -11.52 5.53
CA ARG A 118 6.50 -11.29 4.73
C ARG A 118 6.27 -10.08 3.86
N LEU A 119 7.26 -9.22 3.79
CA LEU A 119 7.19 -7.95 3.09
C LEU A 119 8.50 -7.75 2.34
N ASP A 120 8.42 -7.32 1.09
CA ASP A 120 9.57 -6.88 0.33
C ASP A 120 9.41 -5.42 -0.12
N SER A 121 10.30 -4.95 -0.98
CA SER A 121 10.25 -3.58 -1.50
C SER A 121 8.93 -3.21 -2.18
N GLN A 122 8.14 -4.18 -2.67
CA GLN A 122 6.87 -3.97 -3.37
C GLN A 122 5.67 -3.78 -2.44
N ALA A 123 5.80 -4.13 -1.15
CA ALA A 123 4.70 -4.12 -0.18
C ALA A 123 5.06 -3.40 1.13
N ILE A 124 6.21 -2.71 1.18
CA ILE A 124 6.63 -1.89 2.31
C ILE A 124 6.45 -0.43 1.94
N VAL A 125 5.85 0.33 2.85
CA VAL A 125 5.68 1.77 2.66
C VAL A 125 6.72 2.51 3.48
N ALA A 126 7.47 3.37 2.81
CA ALA A 126 8.29 4.40 3.42
C ALA A 126 7.45 5.66 3.64
N ILE A 127 7.48 6.17 4.86
CA ILE A 127 6.86 7.44 5.24
C ILE A 127 7.97 8.48 5.42
N GLU A 128 7.84 9.61 4.74
CA GLU A 128 8.72 10.77 4.91
C GLU A 128 8.26 11.67 6.07
N LEU A 129 9.17 12.52 6.59
CA LEU A 129 8.93 13.37 7.75
C LEU A 129 7.73 14.32 7.63
N ARG A 130 7.38 14.72 6.40
CA ARG A 130 6.29 15.66 6.12
C ARG A 130 4.91 15.05 6.30
N TYR A 131 4.82 13.71 6.26
CA TYR A 131 3.55 13.04 6.48
C TYR A 131 3.07 13.22 7.92
N PRO A 132 1.81 13.62 8.16
CA PRO A 132 1.28 13.87 9.50
C PRO A 132 0.94 12.57 10.25
N ILE A 133 1.93 11.71 10.45
CA ILE A 133 1.76 10.34 10.95
C ILE A 133 0.96 10.27 12.25
N GLU A 134 1.26 11.17 13.20
CA GLU A 134 0.61 11.21 14.51
C GLU A 134 -0.89 11.47 14.40
N GLN A 135 -1.26 12.44 13.55
CA GLN A 135 -2.64 12.83 13.34
C GLN A 135 -3.39 11.65 12.72
N LYS A 136 -2.80 11.03 11.70
CA LYS A 136 -3.37 9.85 11.03
C LYS A 136 -3.47 8.63 11.94
N MET A 137 -2.55 8.45 12.89
CA MET A 137 -2.65 7.43 13.94
C MET A 137 -3.82 7.71 14.89
N ILE A 138 -3.98 8.95 15.34
CA ILE A 138 -5.08 9.35 16.24
C ILE A 138 -6.44 9.22 15.56
N GLU A 139 -6.51 9.59 14.27
CA GLU A 139 -7.72 9.51 13.45
C GLU A 139 -8.02 8.07 12.97
N GLY A 140 -7.12 7.11 13.25
CA GLY A 140 -7.25 5.73 12.79
C GLY A 140 -7.13 5.56 11.28
N GLN A 141 -6.59 6.55 10.56
CA GLN A 141 -6.49 6.58 9.10
C GLN A 141 -5.16 6.06 8.58
N LEU A 142 -4.13 5.95 9.43
CA LEU A 142 -2.78 5.58 8.99
C LEU A 142 -2.77 4.28 8.17
N GLN A 143 -3.40 3.21 8.67
CA GLN A 143 -3.40 1.93 7.98
C GLN A 143 -4.13 2.00 6.63
N THR A 144 -5.21 2.78 6.55
CA THR A 144 -5.95 3.03 5.31
C THR A 144 -5.09 3.75 4.28
N ASP A 145 -4.35 4.78 4.70
CA ASP A 145 -3.45 5.54 3.84
C ASP A 145 -2.29 4.63 3.34
N LEU A 146 -1.72 3.81 4.23
CA LEU A 146 -0.68 2.83 3.87
C LEU A 146 -1.18 1.80 2.85
N LYS A 147 -2.37 1.23 3.07
CA LYS A 147 -3.01 0.30 2.14
C LYS A 147 -3.26 0.95 0.78
N SER A 148 -3.79 2.17 0.78
CA SER A 148 -4.09 2.92 -0.44
C SER A 148 -2.82 3.22 -1.25
N CYS A 149 -1.73 3.59 -0.57
CA CYS A 149 -0.43 3.80 -1.20
C CYS A 149 0.10 2.54 -1.92
N VAL A 150 -0.05 1.37 -1.31
CA VAL A 150 0.37 0.09 -1.92
C VAL A 150 -0.53 -0.29 -3.10
N MET A 151 -1.85 -0.13 -2.97
CA MET A 151 -2.80 -0.42 -4.05
C MET A 151 -2.57 0.48 -5.27
N ASP A 152 -2.36 1.79 -5.04
CA ASP A 152 -2.01 2.76 -6.08
C ASP A 152 -0.72 2.37 -6.81
N TYR A 153 0.32 2.01 -6.05
CA TYR A 153 1.59 1.56 -6.62
C TYR A 153 1.42 0.32 -7.50
N TRP A 154 0.69 -0.70 -7.05
CA TRP A 154 0.47 -1.91 -7.84
C TRP A 154 -0.32 -1.65 -9.12
N ASP A 155 -1.39 -0.83 -9.07
CA ASP A 155 -2.16 -0.47 -10.28
C ASP A 155 -1.28 0.28 -11.30
N ARG A 156 -0.55 1.32 -10.86
CA ARG A 156 0.38 2.07 -11.73
C ARG A 156 1.49 1.18 -12.30
N THR A 157 1.99 0.23 -11.52
CA THR A 157 3.03 -0.72 -11.97
C THR A 157 2.51 -1.64 -13.06
N LEU A 158 1.28 -2.15 -12.93
CA LEU A 158 0.67 -2.97 -13.98
C LEU A 158 0.29 -2.14 -15.21
N GLU A 159 -0.14 -0.89 -15.04
CA GLU A 159 -0.36 0.02 -16.16
C GLU A 159 0.93 0.27 -16.95
N ALA A 160 2.05 0.53 -16.27
CA ALA A 160 3.36 0.66 -16.92
C ALA A 160 3.79 -0.63 -17.62
N ALA A 161 3.50 -1.80 -17.03
CA ALA A 161 3.79 -3.09 -17.64
C ALA A 161 2.96 -3.31 -18.92
N ALA A 162 1.66 -3.01 -18.90
CA ALA A 162 0.78 -3.11 -20.07
C ALA A 162 1.24 -2.23 -21.23
N ASN A 163 1.75 -1.04 -20.91
CA ASN A 163 2.27 -0.08 -21.88
C ASN A 163 3.71 -0.34 -22.32
N ASN A 164 4.36 -1.40 -21.81
CA ASN A 164 5.78 -1.71 -22.03
C ASN A 164 6.72 -0.55 -21.64
N THR A 165 6.34 0.27 -20.66
CA THR A 165 7.13 1.39 -20.13
C THR A 165 7.77 1.06 -18.77
N LEU A 166 7.57 -0.15 -18.26
CA LEU A 166 8.15 -0.59 -16.99
C LEU A 166 9.65 -0.91 -17.16
N GLU A 167 10.49 -0.10 -16.54
CA GLU A 167 11.95 -0.31 -16.50
C GLU A 167 12.33 -1.31 -15.40
N THR A 168 12.03 -2.60 -15.61
CA THR A 168 12.42 -3.68 -14.69
C THR A 168 13.02 -4.86 -15.42
N GLU A 169 13.96 -5.56 -14.78
CA GLU A 169 14.51 -6.82 -15.27
C GLU A 169 13.56 -8.01 -15.01
N ALA A 170 12.56 -7.84 -14.12
CA ALA A 170 11.65 -8.91 -13.73
C ALA A 170 10.58 -9.16 -14.81
N PRO A 171 10.33 -10.43 -15.17
CA PRO A 171 9.19 -10.81 -16.01
C PRO A 171 7.85 -10.35 -15.41
N THR A 172 6.95 -9.84 -16.24
CA THR A 172 5.64 -9.29 -15.81
C THR A 172 4.74 -10.32 -15.12
N ASP A 173 4.77 -11.57 -15.57
CA ASP A 173 4.06 -12.70 -14.97
C ASP A 173 4.48 -12.95 -13.52
N ARG A 174 5.76 -12.74 -13.20
CA ARG A 174 6.29 -12.82 -11.84
C ARG A 174 5.75 -11.69 -10.96
N LEU A 175 5.66 -10.46 -11.48
CA LEU A 175 5.09 -9.32 -10.74
C LEU A 175 3.61 -9.55 -10.41
N VAL A 176 2.82 -10.00 -11.38
CA VAL A 176 1.41 -10.36 -11.16
C VAL A 176 1.27 -11.42 -10.09
N TRP A 177 2.06 -12.49 -10.17
CA TRP A 177 2.06 -13.53 -9.14
C TRP A 177 2.42 -12.97 -7.76
N GLN A 178 3.41 -12.08 -7.65
CA GLN A 178 3.78 -11.46 -6.37
C GLN A 178 2.62 -10.62 -5.79
N PHE A 179 2.00 -9.76 -6.59
CA PHE A 179 0.86 -8.94 -6.13
C PHE A 179 -0.33 -9.82 -5.72
N ASP A 180 -0.58 -10.90 -6.46
CA ASP A 180 -1.60 -11.90 -6.11
C ASP A 180 -1.34 -12.56 -4.76
N GLN A 181 -0.08 -12.97 -4.48
CA GLN A 181 0.28 -13.54 -3.18
C GLN A 181 0.07 -12.53 -2.04
N TYR A 182 0.44 -11.27 -2.24
CA TYR A 182 0.22 -10.23 -1.25
C TYR A 182 -1.26 -10.00 -1.00
N HIS A 183 -2.06 -9.86 -2.06
CA HIS A 183 -3.51 -9.66 -1.92
C HIS A 183 -4.16 -10.81 -1.13
N LYS A 184 -3.82 -12.07 -1.46
CA LYS A 184 -4.29 -13.26 -0.73
C LYS A 184 -3.84 -13.29 0.73
N GLN A 185 -2.58 -12.93 1.00
CA GLN A 185 -2.02 -12.94 2.36
C GLN A 185 -2.56 -11.81 3.23
N PHE A 186 -2.74 -10.62 2.66
CA PHE A 186 -3.21 -9.44 3.35
C PHE A 186 -4.72 -9.46 3.61
N THR A 187 -5.48 -10.23 2.82
CA THR A 187 -6.94 -10.35 2.97
C THR A 187 -7.64 -8.99 2.90
N TRP A 188 -7.11 -8.10 2.07
CA TRP A 188 -7.63 -6.76 1.89
C TRP A 188 -8.87 -6.76 1.00
N ASP A 189 -9.91 -6.02 1.38
CA ASP A 189 -10.99 -5.70 0.45
C ASP A 189 -10.42 -4.84 -0.69
N TRP A 190 -10.47 -5.36 -1.91
CA TRP A 190 -10.06 -4.63 -3.10
C TRP A 190 -11.15 -3.63 -3.55
N PRO A 191 -10.81 -2.38 -3.88
CA PRO A 191 -11.77 -1.40 -4.37
C PRO A 191 -12.46 -1.84 -5.68
N THR A 192 -13.75 -1.53 -5.85
CA THR A 192 -14.52 -1.95 -7.05
C THR A 192 -14.29 -1.05 -8.26
N ASP A 193 -13.72 0.13 -8.04
CA ASP A 193 -13.41 1.17 -9.03
C ASP A 193 -11.97 1.10 -9.55
N VAL A 194 -11.13 0.22 -8.97
CA VAL A 194 -9.73 0.02 -9.38
C VAL A 194 -9.57 -1.37 -10.01
N PRO A 195 -8.85 -1.52 -11.13
CA PRO A 195 -8.50 -2.81 -11.69
C PRO A 195 -7.86 -3.74 -10.66
N THR A 196 -8.26 -5.00 -10.66
CA THR A 196 -7.74 -5.98 -9.69
C THR A 196 -6.34 -6.44 -10.08
N VAL A 197 -5.53 -6.75 -9.06
CA VAL A 197 -4.18 -7.29 -9.22
C VAL A 197 -4.10 -8.79 -8.94
N SER A 198 -5.25 -9.44 -8.66
CA SER A 198 -5.30 -10.80 -8.14
C SER A 198 -6.58 -11.52 -8.58
N PHE A 199 -6.53 -12.85 -8.60
CA PHE A 199 -7.66 -13.69 -8.99
C PHE A 199 -7.99 -14.67 -7.85
N VAL A 200 -9.07 -14.41 -7.13
CA VAL A 200 -9.39 -15.05 -5.84
C VAL A 200 -10.68 -15.86 -5.94
N PRO A 201 -10.69 -17.14 -5.51
CA PRO A 201 -11.92 -17.93 -5.41
C PRO A 201 -12.99 -17.25 -4.54
N GLY A 202 -14.26 -17.35 -4.96
CA GLY A 202 -15.41 -16.69 -4.32
C GLY A 202 -15.58 -15.21 -4.68
N VAL A 203 -14.72 -14.64 -5.52
CA VAL A 203 -14.86 -13.26 -6.01
C VAL A 203 -15.46 -13.27 -7.41
N THR A 204 -16.38 -12.33 -7.65
CA THR A 204 -16.95 -12.07 -8.97
C THR A 204 -16.32 -10.83 -9.58
N TYR A 205 -15.74 -11.03 -10.75
CA TYR A 205 -15.09 -10.00 -11.54
C TYR A 205 -15.95 -9.62 -12.74
N ARG A 206 -15.89 -8.36 -13.15
CA ARG A 206 -16.37 -7.92 -14.45
C ARG A 206 -15.18 -7.69 -15.35
N ASN A 207 -15.21 -8.30 -16.53
CA ASN A 207 -14.26 -8.01 -17.59
C ASN A 207 -14.64 -6.68 -18.25
N THR A 208 -13.80 -5.65 -18.16
CA THR A 208 -14.08 -4.32 -18.69
C THR A 208 -14.00 -4.25 -20.21
N ALA A 209 -13.33 -5.21 -20.86
CA ALA A 209 -13.23 -5.26 -22.32
C ALA A 209 -14.43 -5.95 -22.98
N THR A 210 -15.03 -6.94 -22.32
CA THR A 210 -16.16 -7.74 -22.87
C THR A 210 -17.48 -7.52 -22.13
N ASP A 211 -17.45 -6.82 -21.00
CA ASP A 211 -18.55 -6.66 -20.03
C ASP A 211 -19.06 -8.00 -19.42
N GLU A 212 -18.30 -9.08 -19.61
CA GLU A 212 -18.64 -10.40 -19.05
C GLU A 212 -18.44 -10.42 -17.52
N ARG A 213 -19.35 -11.11 -16.82
CA ARG A 213 -19.20 -11.38 -15.38
C ARG A 213 -18.64 -12.78 -15.17
N ILE A 214 -17.62 -12.88 -14.34
CA ILE A 214 -16.84 -14.09 -14.09
C ILE A 214 -16.78 -14.34 -12.59
N GLU A 215 -17.47 -15.38 -12.12
CA GLU A 215 -17.35 -15.87 -10.75
C GLU A 215 -16.22 -16.91 -10.69
N VAL A 216 -15.23 -16.69 -9.81
CA VAL A 216 -14.13 -17.63 -9.62
C VAL A 216 -14.54 -18.69 -8.61
N VAL A 217 -14.51 -19.96 -9.01
CA VAL A 217 -14.98 -21.06 -8.16
C VAL A 217 -13.85 -21.63 -7.31
N GLU A 218 -12.78 -22.10 -7.95
CA GLU A 218 -11.63 -22.70 -7.27
C GLU A 218 -10.38 -22.65 -8.15
N ALA A 219 -9.20 -22.70 -7.51
CA ALA A 219 -7.94 -22.94 -8.20
C ALA A 219 -7.85 -24.41 -8.64
N VAL A 220 -7.32 -24.64 -9.83
CA VAL A 220 -7.12 -25.97 -10.45
C VAL A 220 -5.68 -26.45 -10.25
N THR A 221 -4.75 -25.51 -10.15
CA THR A 221 -3.34 -25.76 -9.87
C THR A 221 -2.96 -25.20 -8.51
N GLU A 222 -1.81 -25.63 -8.01
CA GLU A 222 -1.18 -25.08 -6.80
C GLU A 222 0.27 -24.71 -7.14
N ASN A 223 0.42 -23.70 -8.01
CA ASN A 223 1.71 -23.20 -8.44
C ASN A 223 2.36 -22.38 -7.32
N ARG A 224 3.61 -22.69 -7.01
CA ARG A 224 4.36 -21.99 -5.93
C ARG A 224 4.99 -20.67 -6.37
N ASN A 225 5.12 -20.44 -7.67
CA ASN A 225 5.91 -19.36 -8.26
C ASN A 225 5.32 -18.83 -9.57
N ALA A 226 4.03 -19.11 -9.82
CA ALA A 226 3.30 -18.65 -10.99
C ALA A 226 1.81 -18.56 -10.64
N MET A 227 1.03 -17.83 -11.43
CA MET A 227 -0.42 -17.78 -11.27
C MET A 227 -1.04 -19.17 -11.47
N ASP A 228 -2.13 -19.43 -10.77
CA ASP A 228 -2.90 -20.65 -10.93
C ASP A 228 -3.82 -20.60 -12.15
N SER A 229 -4.23 -21.78 -12.61
CA SER A 229 -5.42 -21.92 -13.47
C SER A 229 -6.67 -22.02 -12.60
N TYR A 230 -7.82 -21.58 -13.09
CA TYR A 230 -9.03 -21.46 -12.29
C TYR A 230 -10.25 -22.03 -13.00
N LYS A 231 -11.11 -22.72 -12.24
CA LYS A 231 -12.48 -22.97 -12.68
C LYS A 231 -13.31 -21.73 -12.41
N ILE A 232 -14.11 -21.36 -13.39
CA ILE A 232 -14.95 -20.18 -13.33
C ILE A 232 -16.38 -20.50 -13.77
N ARG A 233 -17.29 -19.60 -13.44
CA ARG A 233 -18.61 -19.52 -14.07
C ARG A 233 -18.71 -18.19 -14.80
N ARG A 234 -19.01 -18.24 -16.09
CA ARG A 234 -19.30 -17.06 -16.90
C ARG A 234 -20.79 -16.80 -16.86
N CYS A 235 -21.18 -15.61 -16.43
CA CYS A 235 -22.55 -15.13 -16.54
C CYS A 235 -22.63 -14.26 -17.80
N THR A 236 -23.40 -14.74 -18.78
CA THR A 236 -23.66 -13.99 -20.02
C THR A 236 -24.68 -12.88 -19.77
N ALA A 237 -24.80 -11.94 -20.72
CA ALA A 237 -25.78 -10.85 -20.64
C ALA A 237 -27.23 -11.34 -20.52
N ASP A 238 -27.53 -12.53 -21.03
CA ASP A 238 -28.86 -13.17 -20.99
C ASP A 238 -29.14 -13.88 -19.65
N GLY A 239 -28.17 -13.88 -18.72
CA GLY A 239 -28.28 -14.51 -17.40
C GLY A 239 -27.91 -15.99 -17.36
N ASP A 240 -27.53 -16.57 -18.50
CA ASP A 240 -27.04 -17.95 -18.56
C ASP A 240 -25.66 -18.06 -17.89
N VAL A 241 -25.51 -19.10 -17.06
CA VAL A 241 -24.28 -19.41 -16.33
C VAL A 241 -23.59 -20.61 -16.96
N VAL A 242 -22.44 -20.38 -17.59
CA VAL A 242 -21.66 -21.41 -18.28
C VAL A 242 -20.39 -21.72 -17.49
N PRO A 243 -20.16 -22.98 -17.08
CA PRO A 243 -18.90 -23.37 -16.46
C PRO A 243 -17.77 -23.34 -17.48
N ASP A 244 -16.62 -22.80 -17.08
CA ASP A 244 -15.43 -22.70 -17.93
C ASP A 244 -14.16 -22.81 -17.08
N GLN A 245 -13.00 -22.91 -17.72
CA GLN A 245 -11.70 -22.93 -17.08
C GLN A 245 -10.77 -21.91 -17.73
N LEU A 246 -10.13 -21.09 -16.91
CA LEU A 246 -9.09 -20.17 -17.35
C LEU A 246 -7.72 -20.76 -17.03
N ASP A 247 -6.82 -20.73 -18.01
CA ASP A 247 -5.42 -21.02 -17.79
C ASP A 247 -4.68 -19.84 -17.15
N SER A 248 -3.53 -20.14 -16.56
CA SER A 248 -2.66 -19.17 -15.89
C SER A 248 -2.28 -17.98 -16.81
N SER A 249 -1.96 -18.24 -18.08
CA SER A 249 -1.59 -17.21 -19.05
C SER A 249 -2.71 -16.22 -19.32
N THR A 250 -3.95 -16.69 -19.41
CA THR A 250 -5.13 -15.86 -19.65
C THR A 250 -5.40 -14.97 -18.44
N VAL A 251 -5.26 -15.52 -17.22
CA VAL A 251 -5.42 -14.73 -15.99
C VAL A 251 -4.36 -13.65 -15.90
N VAL A 252 -3.08 -13.98 -16.18
CA VAL A 252 -2.00 -12.99 -16.23
C VAL A 252 -2.30 -11.91 -17.27
N ASP A 253 -2.67 -12.28 -18.50
CA ASP A 253 -3.04 -11.31 -19.55
C ASP A 253 -4.14 -10.36 -19.09
N TRP A 254 -5.18 -10.88 -18.45
CA TRP A 254 -6.30 -10.07 -18.00
C TRP A 254 -5.93 -9.10 -16.88
N ILE A 255 -5.09 -9.52 -15.93
CA ILE A 255 -4.61 -8.66 -14.84
C ILE A 255 -3.66 -7.59 -15.38
N VAL A 256 -2.65 -7.96 -16.17
CA VAL A 256 -1.68 -7.00 -16.75
C VAL A 256 -2.40 -5.95 -17.57
N ASN A 257 -3.32 -6.36 -18.45
CA ASN A 257 -4.06 -5.44 -19.30
C ASN A 257 -5.24 -4.75 -18.57
N ARG A 258 -5.31 -4.83 -17.24
CA ARG A 258 -6.30 -4.12 -16.40
C ARG A 258 -7.75 -4.40 -16.83
N LYS A 259 -8.02 -5.63 -17.28
CA LYS A 259 -9.32 -6.04 -17.84
C LYS A 259 -10.32 -6.43 -16.76
N LEU A 260 -9.95 -6.55 -15.49
CA LEU A 260 -10.81 -7.09 -14.45
C LEU A 260 -11.02 -6.09 -13.33
N VAL A 261 -12.28 -5.87 -12.95
CA VAL A 261 -12.67 -5.11 -11.75
C VAL A 261 -13.53 -5.98 -10.85
N VAL A 262 -13.39 -5.82 -9.53
CA VAL A 262 -14.23 -6.55 -8.57
C VAL A 262 -15.64 -5.96 -8.60
N THR A 263 -16.65 -6.84 -8.64
CA THR A 263 -18.07 -6.43 -8.61
C THR A 263 -18.79 -6.91 -7.37
N GLU A 264 -18.55 -8.15 -6.96
CA GLU A 264 -19.11 -8.73 -5.74
C GLU A 264 -18.04 -9.62 -5.09
N GLN A 265 -17.87 -9.46 -3.78
CA GLN A 265 -17.10 -10.39 -2.97
C GLN A 265 -18.11 -11.23 -2.20
N SER A 266 -18.16 -12.54 -2.43
CA SER A 266 -19.02 -13.38 -1.62
C SER A 266 -18.42 -13.45 -0.21
N VAL A 267 -18.91 -12.63 0.71
CA VAL A 267 -18.70 -12.86 2.14
C VAL A 267 -19.40 -14.17 2.43
N GLY A 268 -18.63 -15.23 2.64
CA GLY A 268 -19.13 -16.53 3.06
C GLY A 268 -19.96 -16.36 4.31
N THR A 269 -21.26 -16.16 4.15
CA THR A 269 -22.21 -16.16 5.25
C THR A 269 -22.43 -17.64 5.53
N THR A 270 -21.60 -18.20 6.40
CA THR A 270 -21.94 -19.43 7.09
C THR A 270 -23.18 -19.13 7.91
N THR A 271 -24.35 -19.36 7.32
CA THR A 271 -25.62 -19.41 8.03
C THR A 271 -25.44 -20.45 9.15
N PRO A 272 -25.65 -20.10 10.43
CA PRO A 272 -25.59 -21.09 11.48
C PRO A 272 -26.73 -22.09 11.22
N ALA A 273 -26.36 -23.36 11.04
CA ALA A 273 -27.32 -24.46 11.02
C ALA A 273 -28.13 -24.40 12.30
N THR A 274 -29.46 -24.27 12.15
CA THR A 274 -30.43 -24.30 13.25
C THR A 274 -30.65 -25.73 13.70
#